data_AF-A0A8J2P1G0-F1
#
_entry.id   AF-A0A8J2P1G0-F1
#
_cell.length_a   1.000
_cell.length_b   1.000
_cell.length_c   1.000
_cell.angle_alpha   90.00
_cell.angle_beta   90.00
_cell.angle_gamma   90.00
#
_symmetry.space_group_name_H-M   'P 1'
#
loop_
_entity.id
_entity.type
_entity.pdbx_description
1 polymer ?
#
loop_
_entity_poly.entity_id
_entity_poly.type
_entity_poly.pdbx_seq_one_letter_code
_entity_poly.pdbx_strand_id
1 'polypeptide(L)'
;MSEHDSFIRQSLASAKYRNEEKTRRDAIETLQHYRGLKPGTDVFVFNDGSEKMLLNLTGTIPVNYKGATYNIPIVLWLLDTHPLNAPMVFVRPTPDMRIKVSRHVDQTGKVYLPYLHDWSHTTSDLATLIQVLILTFGEQSPVYSVYGSMPVPNVQSSYPPQSYSTPYPAIPNMPMPASGMSVNNHIPPFNLRQSLATAAEEKLRRRLEEIFLSREIYRKSGAELAAGQSKLNGLLTQLETEKVNLQQHLNTLENEERELDTKISKQQAEENELVIDDAVNAPTPLHKQILNAYSEEAALEDTIYYLGEAFRREKLDLEQYLKHIKDINFIIPIVVQEIEKCEENLNSLSHKAKNVVEHVVNTLPLYIADEMPFTDLSSLMTSYYYLIFNQGGSSERQSPASNPIGYIIITSPGKTGQDNAGEDVTDTKTSRTDV
;
A
#
# COMPACT_ATOMS: atom_id res chain seq x y z
N MET A 1 2.96 -29.11 18.21
CA MET A 1 3.97 -28.47 17.32
C MET A 1 4.41 -29.42 16.22
N SER A 2 4.81 -30.67 16.54
CA SER A 2 5.01 -31.72 15.52
C SER A 2 3.74 -31.99 14.70
N GLU A 3 2.56 -31.97 15.32
CA GLU A 3 1.27 -32.17 14.63
C GLU A 3 0.96 -31.09 13.58
N HIS A 4 1.24 -29.81 13.90
CA HIS A 4 1.07 -28.71 12.94
C HIS A 4 2.07 -28.80 11.77
N ASP A 5 3.32 -29.17 12.03
CA ASP A 5 4.31 -29.36 10.95
C ASP A 5 3.87 -30.48 9.99
N SER A 6 3.44 -31.63 10.51
CA SER A 6 2.92 -32.73 9.70
C SER A 6 1.69 -32.33 8.87
N PHE A 7 0.73 -31.63 9.48
CA PHE A 7 -0.47 -31.15 8.80
C PHE A 7 -0.14 -30.16 7.68
N ILE A 8 0.75 -29.18 7.94
CA ILE A 8 1.16 -28.18 6.96
C ILE A 8 1.89 -28.85 5.80
N ARG A 9 2.82 -29.78 6.06
CA ARG A 9 3.52 -30.55 5.02
C ARG A 9 2.54 -31.29 4.11
N GLN A 10 1.58 -32.01 4.70
CA GLN A 10 0.57 -32.73 3.93
C GLN A 10 -0.30 -31.78 3.10
N SER A 11 -0.70 -30.65 3.68
CA SER A 11 -1.55 -29.66 3.02
C SER A 11 -0.84 -29.00 1.82
N LEU A 12 0.41 -28.57 2.00
CA LEU A 12 1.21 -27.94 0.94
C LEU A 12 1.45 -28.88 -0.24
N ALA A 13 1.78 -30.15 0.04
CA ALA A 13 1.96 -31.17 -1.00
C ALA A 13 0.65 -31.45 -1.76
N SER A 14 -0.49 -31.54 -1.06
CA SER A 14 -1.79 -31.78 -1.68
C SER A 14 -2.24 -30.62 -2.58
N ALA A 15 -1.93 -29.39 -2.19
CA ALA A 15 -2.30 -28.17 -2.90
C ALA A 15 -1.26 -27.71 -3.94
N LYS A 16 -0.17 -28.48 -4.13
CA LYS A 16 0.88 -28.25 -5.14
C LYS A 16 1.50 -26.84 -5.07
N TYR A 17 1.91 -26.43 -3.88
CA TYR A 17 2.58 -25.13 -3.69
C TYR A 17 3.91 -25.09 -4.44
N ARG A 18 4.20 -23.96 -5.09
CA ARG A 18 5.46 -23.79 -5.85
C ARG A 18 6.68 -23.80 -4.94
N ASN A 19 6.56 -23.18 -3.76
CA ASN A 19 7.65 -23.04 -2.79
C ASN A 19 7.25 -23.65 -1.43
N GLU A 20 7.12 -24.97 -1.35
CA GLU A 20 6.64 -25.69 -0.16
C GLU A 20 7.49 -25.42 1.10
N GLU A 21 8.81 -25.57 1.03
CA GLU A 21 9.67 -25.45 2.21
C GLU A 21 9.70 -24.04 2.80
N LYS A 22 9.64 -23.00 1.95
CA LYS A 22 9.59 -21.60 2.41
C LYS A 22 8.23 -21.30 3.05
N THR A 23 7.14 -21.67 2.39
CA THR A 23 5.78 -21.51 2.93
C THR A 23 5.60 -22.23 4.26
N ARG A 24 6.10 -23.47 4.36
CA ARG A 24 6.10 -24.26 5.60
C ARG A 24 6.82 -23.55 6.74
N ARG A 25 8.03 -23.05 6.48
CA ARG A 25 8.85 -22.36 7.48
C ARG A 25 8.15 -21.11 8.00
N ASP A 26 7.68 -20.27 7.09
CA ASP A 26 7.02 -19.00 7.43
C ASP A 26 5.72 -19.26 8.24
N ALA A 27 4.92 -20.27 7.84
CA ALA A 27 3.72 -20.66 8.56
C ALA A 27 4.02 -21.18 9.97
N ILE A 28 5.03 -22.05 10.13
CA ILE A 28 5.42 -22.61 11.43
C ILE A 28 5.96 -21.53 12.36
N GLU A 29 6.81 -20.65 11.86
CA GLU A 29 7.35 -19.52 12.61
C GLU A 29 6.22 -18.62 13.12
N THR A 30 5.26 -18.32 12.25
CA THR A 30 4.06 -17.54 12.59
C THR A 30 3.24 -18.20 13.69
N LEU A 31 2.99 -19.52 13.60
CA LEU A 31 2.24 -20.29 14.59
C LEU A 31 2.98 -20.47 15.93
N GLN A 32 4.32 -20.39 15.92
CA GLN A 32 5.11 -20.38 17.14
C GLN A 32 4.95 -19.05 17.89
N HIS A 33 4.95 -17.94 17.16
CA HIS A 33 4.81 -16.61 17.73
C HIS A 33 3.37 -16.31 18.16
N TYR A 34 2.39 -16.69 17.35
CA TYR A 34 0.97 -16.44 17.58
C TYR A 34 0.20 -17.72 17.88
N ARG A 35 0.17 -18.11 19.15
CA ARG A 35 -0.50 -19.34 19.64
C ARG A 35 -2.03 -19.36 19.45
N GLY A 36 -2.64 -18.20 19.21
CA GLY A 36 -4.06 -18.07 18.92
C GLY A 36 -4.44 -18.48 17.48
N LEU A 37 -3.46 -18.68 16.60
CA LEU A 37 -3.66 -19.12 15.22
C LEU A 37 -3.46 -20.64 15.11
N LYS A 38 -4.20 -21.26 14.19
CA LYS A 38 -4.09 -22.68 13.85
C LYS A 38 -4.03 -22.84 12.32
N PRO A 39 -3.27 -23.81 11.81
CA PRO A 39 -3.30 -24.13 10.40
C PRO A 39 -4.62 -24.83 10.05
N GLY A 40 -5.18 -24.48 8.90
CA GLY A 40 -6.34 -25.10 8.29
C GLY A 40 -6.18 -25.14 6.78
N THR A 41 -7.00 -25.95 6.13
CA THR A 41 -6.99 -26.09 4.67
C THR A 41 -8.43 -26.05 4.22
N ASP A 42 -8.73 -25.18 3.26
CA ASP A 42 -10.10 -24.94 2.82
C ASP A 42 -10.10 -24.44 1.38
N VAL A 43 -11.25 -24.49 0.71
CA VAL A 43 -11.41 -24.06 -0.68
C VAL A 43 -11.59 -22.55 -0.69
N PHE A 44 -10.69 -21.85 -1.39
CA PHE A 44 -10.79 -20.43 -1.65
C PHE A 44 -11.38 -20.21 -3.05
N VAL A 45 -12.41 -19.36 -3.12
CA VAL A 45 -13.05 -18.96 -4.37
C VAL A 45 -12.49 -17.60 -4.79
N PHE A 46 -11.84 -17.53 -5.94
CA PHE A 46 -11.30 -16.29 -6.50
C PHE A 46 -12.38 -15.47 -7.22
N ASN A 47 -12.07 -14.21 -7.50
CA ASN A 47 -13.01 -13.29 -8.14
C ASN A 47 -13.41 -13.70 -9.57
N ASP A 48 -12.61 -14.53 -10.24
CA ASP A 48 -12.92 -15.12 -11.55
C ASP A 48 -13.82 -16.37 -11.46
N GLY A 49 -14.23 -16.75 -10.25
CA GLY A 49 -15.03 -17.95 -9.97
C GLY A 49 -14.20 -19.24 -9.90
N SER A 50 -12.87 -19.16 -10.07
CA SER A 50 -12.02 -20.33 -9.89
C SER A 50 -11.92 -20.71 -8.41
N GLU A 51 -11.83 -22.01 -8.14
CA GLU A 51 -11.74 -22.55 -6.78
C GLU A 51 -10.40 -23.25 -6.57
N LYS A 52 -9.80 -23.06 -5.40
CA LYS A 52 -8.53 -23.71 -5.07
C LYS A 52 -8.42 -24.04 -3.60
N MET A 53 -7.99 -25.26 -3.32
CA MET A 53 -7.66 -25.68 -1.96
C MET A 53 -6.36 -24.99 -1.52
N LEU A 54 -6.42 -24.16 -0.48
CA LEU A 54 -5.28 -23.40 0.01
C LEU A 54 -5.07 -23.60 1.51
N LEU A 55 -3.82 -23.51 1.95
CA LEU A 55 -3.45 -23.41 3.35
C LEU A 55 -3.88 -22.05 3.89
N ASN A 56 -4.54 -22.05 5.04
CA ASN A 56 -4.88 -20.86 5.78
C ASN A 56 -4.41 -20.94 7.25
N LEU A 57 -4.15 -19.79 7.83
CA LEU A 57 -3.88 -19.63 9.25
C LEU A 57 -5.07 -18.91 9.87
N THR A 58 -5.91 -19.64 10.59
CA THR A 58 -7.16 -19.13 11.16
C THR A 58 -7.07 -19.10 12.67
N GLY A 59 -7.56 -18.02 13.29
CA GLY A 59 -7.63 -17.91 14.73
C GLY A 59 -7.76 -16.47 15.18
N THR A 60 -7.20 -16.14 16.34
CA THR A 60 -7.30 -14.78 16.91
C THR A 60 -5.94 -14.17 17.17
N ILE A 61 -5.83 -12.86 16.94
CA ILE A 61 -4.67 -12.05 17.30
C ILE A 61 -5.00 -11.09 18.45
N PRO A 62 -4.12 -10.91 19.44
CA PRO A 62 -4.33 -9.98 20.54
C PRO A 62 -4.05 -8.54 20.09
N VAL A 63 -5.04 -7.67 20.20
CA VAL A 63 -4.97 -6.26 19.78
C VAL A 63 -5.33 -5.36 20.95
N ASN A 64 -4.43 -4.45 21.31
CA ASN A 64 -4.70 -3.44 22.33
C ASN A 64 -5.45 -2.27 21.69
N TYR A 65 -6.71 -2.08 22.08
CA TYR A 65 -7.57 -1.00 21.59
C TYR A 65 -8.15 -0.25 22.80
N LYS A 66 -7.89 1.05 22.89
CA LYS A 66 -8.37 1.92 24.00
C LYS A 66 -8.04 1.38 25.40
N GLY A 67 -6.86 0.79 25.58
CA GLY A 67 -6.36 0.30 26.88
C GLY A 67 -6.83 -1.09 27.29
N ALA A 68 -7.59 -1.79 26.43
CA ALA A 68 -7.99 -3.18 26.64
C ALA A 68 -7.53 -4.06 25.48
N THR A 69 -7.11 -5.29 25.78
CA THR A 69 -6.70 -6.27 24.77
C THR A 69 -7.90 -7.07 24.29
N TYR A 70 -8.20 -6.98 23.00
CA TYR A 70 -9.25 -7.72 22.30
C TYR A 70 -8.63 -8.81 21.44
N ASN A 71 -9.25 -9.99 21.41
CA ASN A 71 -8.84 -11.08 20.54
C ASN A 71 -9.61 -10.99 19.23
N ILE A 72 -8.97 -10.44 18.20
CA ILE A 72 -9.62 -10.20 16.91
C ILE A 72 -9.46 -11.44 16.03
N PRO A 73 -10.56 -12.05 15.56
CA PRO A 73 -10.51 -13.22 14.71
C PRO A 73 -10.09 -12.86 13.28
N ILE A 74 -9.04 -13.52 12.78
CA ILE A 74 -8.51 -13.33 11.43
C ILE A 74 -8.28 -14.68 10.74
N VAL A 75 -8.23 -14.64 9.41
CA VAL A 75 -7.74 -15.71 8.57
C VAL A 75 -6.72 -15.15 7.58
N LEU A 76 -5.55 -15.78 7.50
CA LEU A 76 -4.54 -15.49 6.49
C LEU A 76 -4.52 -16.64 5.49
N TRP A 77 -4.84 -16.37 4.24
CA TRP A 77 -4.74 -17.32 3.14
C TRP A 77 -3.37 -17.18 2.47
N LEU A 78 -2.64 -18.28 2.38
CA LEU A 78 -1.37 -18.32 1.67
C LEU A 78 -1.63 -18.82 0.25
N LEU A 79 -1.30 -18.04 -0.77
CA LEU A 79 -1.43 -18.47 -2.17
C LEU A 79 -0.40 -19.55 -2.49
N ASP A 80 -0.66 -20.40 -3.48
CA ASP A 80 0.25 -21.46 -3.91
C ASP A 80 1.60 -20.94 -4.44
N THR A 81 1.65 -19.65 -4.80
CA THR A 81 2.84 -18.90 -5.21
C THR A 81 3.58 -18.21 -4.06
N HIS A 82 3.13 -18.32 -2.80
CA HIS A 82 3.83 -17.75 -1.64
C HIS A 82 5.31 -18.19 -1.63
N PRO A 83 6.28 -17.31 -1.32
CA PRO A 83 6.15 -15.91 -0.89
C PRO A 83 6.13 -14.85 -2.02
N LEU A 84 6.10 -15.24 -3.30
CA LEU A 84 6.13 -14.29 -4.42
C LEU A 84 4.94 -13.33 -4.40
N ASN A 85 3.76 -13.85 -4.04
CA ASN A 85 2.55 -13.06 -3.85
C ASN A 85 2.24 -12.93 -2.36
N ALA A 86 1.73 -11.76 -1.97
CA ALA A 86 1.30 -11.48 -0.62
C ALA A 86 0.15 -12.41 -0.18
N PRO A 87 0.03 -12.73 1.12
CA PRO A 87 -1.11 -13.47 1.64
C PRO A 87 -2.38 -12.62 1.58
N MET A 88 -3.55 -13.28 1.47
CA MET A 88 -4.84 -12.60 1.55
C MET A 88 -5.37 -12.68 2.98
N VAL A 89 -5.60 -11.52 3.61
CA VAL A 89 -6.02 -11.46 5.01
C VAL A 89 -7.48 -11.03 5.09
N PHE A 90 -8.26 -11.72 5.91
CA PHE A 90 -9.64 -11.37 6.21
C PHE A 90 -9.89 -11.40 7.71
N VAL A 91 -10.79 -10.53 8.15
CA VAL A 91 -11.35 -10.53 9.50
C VAL A 91 -12.60 -11.42 9.48
N ARG A 92 -12.67 -12.39 10.40
CA ARG A 92 -13.80 -13.34 10.50
C ARG A 92 -14.63 -13.05 11.76
N PRO A 93 -15.60 -12.12 11.72
CA PRO A 93 -16.40 -11.81 12.90
C PRO A 93 -17.12 -13.07 13.42
N THR A 94 -17.21 -13.20 14.75
CA THR A 94 -18.11 -14.17 15.38
C THR A 94 -19.57 -13.73 15.18
N PRO A 95 -20.59 -14.59 15.43
CA PRO A 95 -22.00 -14.21 15.25
C PRO A 95 -22.41 -12.91 15.96
N ASP A 96 -21.75 -12.64 17.08
CA ASP A 96 -21.97 -11.48 17.96
C ASP A 96 -21.18 -10.23 17.53
N MET A 97 -20.37 -10.33 16.47
CA MET A 97 -19.56 -9.25 15.93
C MET A 97 -20.07 -8.81 14.56
N ARG A 98 -19.77 -7.56 14.21
CA ARG A 98 -19.92 -7.03 12.84
C ARG A 98 -18.65 -6.34 12.41
N ILE A 99 -18.40 -6.37 11.11
CA ILE A 99 -17.26 -5.69 10.50
C ILE A 99 -17.50 -4.18 10.55
N LYS A 100 -16.47 -3.46 10.98
CA LYS A 100 -16.37 -2.01 10.89
C LYS A 100 -15.53 -1.65 9.67
N VAL A 101 -16.18 -1.25 8.59
CA VAL A 101 -15.52 -0.80 7.36
C VAL A 101 -14.62 0.40 7.67
N SER A 102 -13.41 0.38 7.13
CA SER A 102 -12.41 1.44 7.30
C SER A 102 -11.53 1.53 6.06
N ARG A 103 -10.57 2.46 6.06
CA ARG A 103 -9.54 2.56 5.00
C ARG A 103 -8.71 1.27 4.82
N HIS A 104 -8.69 0.40 5.83
CA HIS A 104 -7.90 -0.83 5.85
C HIS A 104 -8.73 -2.09 5.76
N VAL A 105 -10.06 -2.03 5.88
CA VAL A 105 -10.93 -3.21 5.89
C VAL A 105 -12.21 -2.92 5.14
N ASP A 106 -12.54 -3.75 4.15
CA ASP A 106 -13.78 -3.61 3.36
C ASP A 106 -14.99 -4.29 4.01
N GLN A 107 -16.15 -4.22 3.34
CA GLN A 107 -17.41 -4.81 3.81
C GLN A 107 -17.37 -6.33 3.94
N THR A 108 -16.51 -7.00 3.17
CA THR A 108 -16.31 -8.45 3.21
C THR A 108 -15.38 -8.88 4.35
N GLY A 109 -14.70 -7.92 4.96
CA GLY A 109 -13.69 -8.15 5.99
C GLY A 109 -12.29 -8.33 5.43
N LYS A 110 -12.09 -8.16 4.11
CA LYS A 110 -10.76 -8.23 3.50
C LYS A 110 -9.93 -7.03 3.92
N VAL A 111 -8.67 -7.29 4.24
CA VAL A 111 -7.75 -6.30 4.80
C VAL A 111 -6.81 -5.77 3.72
N TYR A 112 -6.63 -4.44 3.70
CA TYR A 112 -5.75 -3.70 2.81
C TYR A 112 -4.75 -2.89 3.64
N LEU A 113 -3.48 -3.26 3.55
CA LEU A 113 -2.38 -2.60 4.24
C LEU A 113 -1.30 -2.19 3.23
N PRO A 114 -0.60 -1.06 3.45
CA PRO A 114 0.58 -0.73 2.66
C PRO A 114 1.60 -1.87 2.63
N TYR A 115 1.79 -2.57 3.75
CA TYR A 115 2.68 -3.73 3.85
C TYR A 115 2.28 -4.90 2.92
N LEU A 116 0.99 -5.06 2.61
CA LEU A 116 0.53 -6.06 1.63
C LEU A 116 0.73 -5.57 0.19
N HIS A 117 0.66 -4.26 -0.05
CA HIS A 117 0.87 -3.64 -1.36
C HIS A 117 2.35 -3.68 -1.77
N ASP A 118 3.24 -3.35 -0.84
CA ASP A 118 4.69 -3.32 -1.04
C ASP A 118 5.36 -4.65 -0.65
N TRP A 119 4.60 -5.75 -0.66
CA TRP A 119 5.08 -7.06 -0.23
C TRP A 119 6.25 -7.54 -1.11
N SER A 120 7.34 -7.96 -0.47
CA SER A 120 8.52 -8.50 -1.14
C SER A 120 8.91 -9.85 -0.55
N HIS A 121 9.09 -10.84 -1.42
CA HIS A 121 9.46 -12.20 -1.02
C HIS A 121 10.82 -12.33 -0.31
N THR A 122 11.68 -11.30 -0.39
CA THR A 122 13.02 -11.29 0.23
C THR A 122 13.05 -10.61 1.60
N THR A 123 12.18 -9.62 1.83
CA THR A 123 12.21 -8.75 3.02
C THR A 123 10.93 -8.80 3.84
N SER A 124 9.81 -9.26 3.27
CA SER A 124 8.53 -9.36 3.95
C SER A 124 8.31 -10.76 4.54
N ASP A 125 7.66 -10.80 5.69
CA ASP A 125 7.29 -12.04 6.37
C ASP A 125 5.90 -11.96 7.01
N LEU A 126 5.35 -13.13 7.35
CA LEU A 126 4.01 -13.26 7.93
C LEU A 126 3.94 -12.76 9.38
N ALA A 127 5.05 -12.86 10.13
CA ALA A 127 5.10 -12.45 11.53
C ALA A 127 4.99 -10.92 11.66
N THR A 128 5.73 -10.19 10.82
CA THR A 128 5.70 -8.73 10.69
C THR A 128 4.37 -8.26 10.15
N LEU A 129 3.79 -8.96 9.16
CA LEU A 129 2.43 -8.67 8.71
C LEU A 129 1.42 -8.68 9.86
N ILE A 130 1.49 -9.68 10.76
CA ILE A 130 0.62 -9.73 11.94
C ILE A 130 0.93 -8.61 12.93
N GLN A 131 2.19 -8.22 13.11
CA GLN A 131 2.53 -7.06 13.95
C GLN A 131 1.92 -5.77 13.37
N VAL A 132 2.00 -5.56 12.06
CA VAL A 132 1.37 -4.44 11.38
C VAL A 132 -0.15 -4.49 11.56
N LEU A 133 -0.78 -5.67 11.42
CA LEU A 133 -2.21 -5.85 11.70
C LEU A 133 -2.57 -5.45 13.13
N ILE A 134 -1.80 -5.89 14.13
CA ILE A 134 -2.02 -5.57 15.55
C ILE A 134 -1.94 -4.06 15.78
N LEU A 135 -0.95 -3.38 15.19
CA LEU A 135 -0.80 -1.93 15.28
C LEU A 135 -1.97 -1.19 14.61
N THR A 136 -2.29 -1.55 13.37
CA THR A 136 -3.39 -0.91 12.62
C THR A 136 -4.74 -1.13 13.29
N PHE A 137 -5.03 -2.33 13.78
CA PHE A 137 -6.28 -2.62 14.49
C PHE A 137 -6.32 -2.01 15.90
N GLY A 138 -5.16 -1.70 16.49
CA GLY A 138 -5.05 -0.98 17.75
C GLY A 138 -5.41 0.51 17.62
N GLU A 139 -5.18 1.11 16.45
CA GLU A 139 -5.66 2.46 16.14
C GLU A 139 -7.15 2.45 15.77
N GLN A 140 -7.55 1.52 14.89
CA GLN A 140 -8.93 1.38 14.42
C GLN A 140 -9.36 -0.09 14.42
N SER A 141 -10.16 -0.47 15.42
CA SER A 141 -10.69 -1.83 15.49
C SER A 141 -11.58 -2.15 14.27
N PRO A 142 -11.32 -3.27 13.56
CA PRO A 142 -12.04 -3.69 12.36
C PRO A 142 -13.38 -4.38 12.66
N VAL A 143 -13.70 -4.62 13.94
CA VAL A 143 -14.97 -5.23 14.38
C VAL A 143 -15.54 -4.50 15.58
N TYR A 144 -16.85 -4.62 15.77
CA TYR A 144 -17.55 -4.20 16.99
C TYR A 144 -18.56 -5.27 17.41
N SER A 145 -18.85 -5.36 18.71
CA SER A 145 -19.88 -6.27 19.22
C SER A 145 -21.29 -5.70 18.98
N VAL A 146 -22.23 -6.57 18.62
CA VAL A 146 -23.63 -6.23 18.32
C VAL A 146 -24.49 -6.22 19.59
N TYR A 147 -24.14 -7.03 20.58
CA TYR A 147 -24.75 -6.94 21.90
C TYR A 147 -24.06 -5.84 22.69
N GLY A 148 -24.83 -4.79 22.98
CA GLY A 148 -24.43 -3.68 23.84
C GLY A 148 -23.92 -4.20 25.18
N SER A 149 -22.80 -3.64 25.62
CA SER A 149 -22.36 -3.63 27.02
C SER A 149 -22.48 -4.97 27.75
N MET A 150 -21.65 -5.95 27.41
CA MET A 150 -21.24 -6.94 28.41
C MET A 150 -20.11 -6.31 29.24
N PRO A 151 -20.17 -6.38 30.58
CA PRO A 151 -19.11 -5.86 31.42
C PRO A 151 -17.84 -6.64 31.10
N VAL A 152 -16.78 -5.91 30.80
CA VAL A 152 -15.41 -6.42 30.76
C VAL A 152 -15.22 -7.34 31.97
N PRO A 153 -14.66 -8.55 31.84
CA PRO A 153 -14.17 -9.27 33.00
C PRO A 153 -13.18 -8.31 33.67
N ASN A 154 -13.58 -7.78 34.82
CA ASN A 154 -12.74 -6.94 35.65
C ASN A 154 -11.47 -7.76 35.89
N VAL A 155 -10.42 -7.50 35.11
CA VAL A 155 -9.07 -7.87 35.51
C VAL A 155 -8.90 -7.07 36.78
N GLN A 156 -9.06 -7.78 37.91
CA GLN A 156 -8.81 -7.28 39.23
C GLN A 156 -7.41 -6.67 39.21
N SER A 157 -7.37 -5.38 38.95
CA SER A 157 -6.30 -4.52 39.35
C SER A 157 -6.42 -4.53 40.87
N SER A 158 -5.69 -5.45 41.50
CA SER A 158 -5.47 -5.45 42.93
C SER A 158 -4.68 -4.20 43.27
N TYR A 159 -5.36 -3.06 43.31
CA TYR A 159 -4.92 -1.94 44.11
C TYR A 159 -5.06 -2.40 45.57
N PRO A 160 -3.96 -2.41 46.36
CA PRO A 160 -4.06 -2.70 47.77
C PRO A 160 -5.03 -1.70 48.41
N PRO A 161 -5.97 -2.13 49.27
CA PRO A 161 -6.78 -1.20 50.01
C PRO A 161 -5.85 -0.43 50.94
N GLN A 162 -5.66 0.86 50.67
CA GLN A 162 -5.11 1.80 51.64
C GLN A 162 -6.16 1.99 52.74
N SER A 163 -6.13 1.06 53.69
CA SER A 163 -6.71 1.23 55.02
C SER A 163 -5.88 2.27 55.78
N TYR A 164 -6.23 3.54 55.66
CA TYR A 164 -5.81 4.54 56.64
C TYR A 164 -6.77 4.49 57.83
N SER A 165 -6.73 3.40 58.58
CA SER A 165 -7.06 3.42 60.00
C SER A 165 -5.74 3.51 60.75
N THR A 166 -5.23 4.73 60.94
CA THR A 166 -4.13 4.93 61.87
C THR A 166 -4.69 4.95 63.30
N PRO A 167 -4.15 4.11 64.20
CA PRO A 167 -4.61 4.00 65.57
C PRO A 167 -4.14 5.19 66.42
N TYR A 168 -4.97 5.57 67.39
CA TYR A 168 -4.55 6.36 68.54
C TYR A 168 -3.31 5.72 69.20
N PRO A 169 -2.21 6.45 69.42
CA PRO A 169 -1.18 5.96 70.32
C PRO A 169 -1.69 6.07 71.76
N ALA A 170 -1.74 4.92 72.43
CA ALA A 170 -1.93 4.83 73.86
C ALA A 170 -0.77 5.53 74.58
N ILE A 171 -1.15 6.35 75.56
CA ILE A 171 -0.29 7.06 76.49
C ILE A 171 0.55 6.05 77.28
N PRO A 172 1.89 6.16 77.32
CA PRO A 172 2.68 5.49 78.33
C PRO A 172 2.53 6.24 79.66
N ASN A 173 1.96 5.57 80.66
CA ASN A 173 2.01 6.00 82.06
C ASN A 173 3.48 6.22 82.47
N MET A 174 3.83 7.46 82.81
CA MET A 174 4.94 7.76 83.71
C MET A 174 4.49 8.70 84.84
N PRO A 175 5.11 8.58 86.02
CA PRO A 175 4.48 8.93 87.28
C PRO A 175 4.61 10.41 87.64
N MET A 176 3.56 10.94 88.26
CA MET A 176 3.60 12.21 89.00
C MET A 176 4.67 12.18 90.09
N PRO A 177 5.34 13.32 90.34
CA PRO A 177 5.54 13.80 91.69
C PRO A 177 4.77 15.11 91.90
N ALA A 178 4.20 15.21 93.10
CA ALA A 178 3.43 16.33 93.57
C ALA A 178 4.28 17.59 93.83
N SER A 179 3.55 18.72 93.81
CA SER A 179 3.80 19.96 94.57
C SER A 179 4.45 21.12 93.83
N GLY A 180 3.73 22.26 93.83
CA GLY A 180 4.33 23.53 94.18
C GLY A 180 4.26 24.65 93.13
N MET A 181 3.32 25.57 93.37
CA MET A 181 3.48 27.03 93.23
C MET A 181 3.44 27.67 91.83
N SER A 182 2.37 28.46 91.65
CA SER A 182 2.33 29.86 91.18
C SER A 182 3.53 30.38 90.38
N VAL A 183 3.26 30.98 89.21
CA VAL A 183 3.62 32.39 88.88
C VAL A 183 3.30 32.68 87.40
N ASN A 184 2.29 33.55 87.23
CA ASN A 184 2.32 34.74 86.38
C ASN A 184 2.29 34.63 84.84
N ASN A 185 1.13 35.00 84.30
CA ASN A 185 0.89 35.49 82.94
C ASN A 185 1.85 36.67 82.62
N HIS A 186 2.85 36.43 81.78
CA HIS A 186 3.50 37.48 80.99
C HIS A 186 4.06 36.89 79.69
N ILE A 187 3.23 36.83 78.66
CA ILE A 187 3.72 36.73 77.28
C ILE A 187 4.13 38.16 76.90
N PRO A 188 5.42 38.47 76.66
CA PRO A 188 5.83 39.82 76.29
C PRO A 188 5.14 40.21 74.97
N PRO A 189 4.63 41.45 74.84
CA PRO A 189 3.80 41.89 73.71
C PRO A 189 4.50 41.76 72.34
N PHE A 190 5.83 41.67 72.35
CA PHE A 190 6.66 41.42 71.18
C PHE A 190 6.38 40.05 70.53
N ASN A 191 6.18 38.99 71.32
CA ASN A 191 5.95 37.63 70.81
C ASN A 191 4.54 37.44 70.23
N LEU A 192 3.52 38.12 70.79
CA LEU A 192 2.16 38.05 70.26
C LEU A 192 2.03 38.79 68.92
N ARG A 193 2.67 39.97 68.80
CA ARG A 193 2.72 40.70 67.53
C ARG A 193 3.46 39.94 66.45
N GLN A 194 4.58 39.30 66.80
CA GLN A 194 5.35 38.48 65.84
C GLN A 194 4.55 37.25 65.40
N SER A 195 3.88 36.56 66.33
CA SER A 195 3.02 35.41 66.00
C SER A 195 1.82 35.80 65.14
N LEU A 196 1.14 36.91 65.42
CA LEU A 196 0.03 37.42 64.59
C LEU A 196 0.51 37.90 63.22
N ALA A 197 1.69 38.53 63.12
CA ALA A 197 2.27 38.96 61.86
C ALA A 197 2.62 37.74 60.97
N THR A 198 3.27 36.72 61.51
CA THR A 198 3.57 35.48 60.77
C THR A 198 2.30 34.73 60.39
N ALA A 199 1.28 34.71 61.25
CA ALA A 199 -0.01 34.11 60.91
C ALA A 199 -0.76 34.87 59.80
N ALA A 200 -0.68 36.21 59.79
CA ALA A 200 -1.24 37.03 58.73
C ALA A 200 -0.46 36.88 57.41
N GLU A 201 0.87 36.81 57.49
CA GLU A 201 1.76 36.56 56.36
C GLU A 201 1.51 35.19 55.73
N GLU A 202 1.40 34.14 56.53
CA GLU A 202 1.09 32.79 56.07
C GLU A 202 -0.32 32.71 55.44
N LYS A 203 -1.31 33.41 56.02
CA LYS A 203 -2.66 33.48 55.46
C LYS A 203 -2.71 34.23 54.14
N LEU A 204 -1.95 35.32 54.02
CA LEU A 204 -1.80 36.07 52.78
C LEU A 204 -1.07 35.24 51.71
N ARG A 205 0.00 34.53 52.10
CA ARG A 205 0.75 33.62 51.23
C ARG A 205 -0.14 32.53 50.67
N ARG A 206 -0.92 31.85 51.52
CA ARG A 206 -1.87 30.81 51.08
C ARG A 206 -2.94 31.36 50.14
N ARG A 207 -3.47 32.56 50.39
CA ARG A 207 -4.44 33.21 49.48
C ARG A 207 -3.84 33.64 48.15
N LEU A 208 -2.63 34.18 48.16
CA LEU A 208 -1.89 34.50 46.93
C LEU A 208 -1.65 33.24 46.11
N GLU A 209 -1.17 32.17 46.74
CA GLU A 209 -0.92 30.89 46.08
C GLU A 209 -2.19 30.28 45.48
N GLU A 210 -3.33 30.34 46.18
CA GLU A 210 -4.63 29.91 45.67
C GLU A 210 -5.09 30.73 44.44
N ILE A 211 -4.90 32.05 44.45
CA ILE A 211 -5.23 32.93 43.32
C ILE A 211 -4.32 32.63 42.13
N PHE A 212 -3.02 32.43 42.36
CA PHE A 212 -2.07 32.08 41.32
C PHE A 212 -2.39 30.72 40.69
N LEU A 213 -2.67 29.71 41.51
CA LEU A 213 -3.02 28.38 41.03
C LEU A 213 -4.32 28.41 40.22
N SER A 214 -5.33 29.13 40.73
CA SER A 214 -6.61 29.31 40.03
C SER A 214 -6.40 29.99 38.67
N ARG A 215 -5.62 31.08 38.63
CA ARG A 215 -5.28 31.78 37.38
C ARG A 215 -4.58 30.87 36.38
N GLU A 216 -3.66 30.03 36.85
CA GLU A 216 -2.93 29.11 35.99
C GLU A 216 -3.84 28.01 35.43
N ILE A 217 -4.79 27.51 36.22
CA ILE A 217 -5.81 26.56 35.76
C ILE A 217 -6.70 27.20 34.68
N TYR A 218 -7.20 28.41 34.92
CA TYR A 218 -8.01 29.13 33.92
C TYR A 218 -7.22 29.43 32.65
N ARG A 219 -5.94 29.77 32.76
CA ARG A 219 -5.05 29.99 31.62
C ARG A 219 -4.86 28.71 30.81
N LYS A 220 -4.61 27.57 31.46
CA LYS A 220 -4.48 26.26 30.80
C LYS A 220 -5.77 25.85 30.11
N SER A 221 -6.91 25.97 30.79
CA SER A 221 -8.22 25.67 30.19
C SER A 221 -8.52 26.57 28.99
N GLY A 222 -8.25 27.88 29.08
CA GLY A 222 -8.41 28.80 27.95
C GLY A 222 -7.52 28.44 26.75
N ALA A 223 -6.28 28.02 26.99
CA ALA A 223 -5.37 27.56 25.94
C ALA A 223 -5.85 26.26 25.29
N GLU A 224 -6.37 25.31 26.07
CA GLU A 224 -6.95 24.06 25.56
C GLU A 224 -8.21 24.30 24.72
N LEU A 225 -9.11 25.20 25.16
CA LEU A 225 -10.28 25.59 24.37
C LEU A 225 -9.87 26.29 23.06
N ALA A 226 -8.91 27.21 23.10
CA ALA A 226 -8.42 27.88 21.90
C ALA A 226 -7.77 26.89 20.91
N ALA A 227 -7.00 25.92 21.42
CA ALA A 227 -6.43 24.85 20.61
C ALA A 227 -7.53 23.96 20.01
N GLY A 228 -8.56 23.61 20.78
CA GLY A 228 -9.72 22.86 20.32
C GLY A 228 -10.50 23.60 19.24
N GLN A 229 -10.72 24.91 19.41
CA GLN A 229 -11.39 25.76 18.44
C GLN A 229 -10.59 25.86 17.14
N SER A 230 -9.27 26.06 17.22
CA SER A 230 -8.39 26.06 16.05
C SER A 230 -8.43 24.73 15.30
N LYS A 231 -8.41 23.60 16.03
CA LYS A 231 -8.52 22.26 15.44
C LYS A 231 -9.87 22.03 14.77
N LEU A 232 -10.98 22.45 15.38
CA LEU A 232 -12.31 22.35 14.79
C LEU A 232 -12.43 23.19 13.53
N ASN A 233 -11.92 24.43 13.54
CA ASN A 233 -11.91 25.27 12.35
C ASN A 233 -11.05 24.64 11.23
N GLY A 234 -9.91 24.04 11.56
CA GLY A 234 -9.09 23.31 10.60
C GLY A 234 -9.78 22.08 10.01
N LEU A 235 -10.55 21.35 10.81
CA LEU A 235 -11.36 20.22 10.33
C LEU A 235 -12.52 20.71 9.45
N LEU A 236 -13.14 21.84 9.81
CA LEU A 236 -14.22 22.45 9.03
C LEU A 236 -13.72 22.87 7.64
N THR A 237 -12.56 23.54 7.56
CA THR A 237 -11.98 23.95 6.29
C THR A 237 -11.57 22.74 5.44
N GLN A 238 -11.04 21.68 6.06
CA GLN A 238 -10.76 20.43 5.37
C GLN A 238 -12.02 19.80 4.77
N LEU A 239 -13.10 19.71 5.55
CA LEU A 239 -14.38 19.18 5.07
C LEU A 239 -14.98 20.02 3.94
N GLU A 240 -14.86 21.34 4.01
CA GLU A 240 -15.29 22.23 2.92
C GLU A 240 -14.48 22.00 1.65
N THR A 241 -13.15 21.86 1.75
CA THR A 241 -12.32 21.53 0.60
C THR A 241 -12.62 20.15 0.01
N GLU A 242 -12.85 19.14 0.84
CA GLU A 242 -13.19 17.79 0.40
C GLU A 242 -14.55 17.76 -0.30
N LYS A 243 -15.55 18.48 0.23
CA LYS A 243 -16.84 18.66 -0.42
C LYS A 243 -16.69 19.26 -1.83
N VAL A 244 -15.90 20.32 -1.97
CA VAL A 244 -15.68 20.97 -3.28
C VAL A 244 -14.98 20.03 -4.25
N ASN A 245 -13.97 19.28 -3.78
CA ASN A 245 -13.26 18.30 -4.59
C ASN A 245 -14.19 17.17 -5.06
N LEU A 246 -15.01 16.62 -4.17
CA LEU A 246 -16.01 15.60 -4.52
C LEU A 246 -17.05 16.13 -5.52
N GLN A 247 -17.47 17.38 -5.38
CA GLN A 247 -18.36 18.01 -6.37
C GLN A 247 -17.70 18.15 -7.74
N GLN A 248 -16.39 18.45 -7.80
CA GLN A 248 -15.65 18.46 -9.06
C GLN A 248 -15.56 17.06 -9.68
N HIS A 249 -15.23 16.04 -8.89
CA HIS A 249 -15.19 14.66 -9.36
C HIS A 249 -16.55 14.19 -9.88
N LEU A 250 -17.63 14.54 -9.20
CA LEU A 250 -18.99 14.20 -9.64
C LEU A 250 -19.29 14.85 -11.00
N ASN A 251 -18.95 16.12 -11.19
CA ASN A 251 -19.12 16.78 -12.49
C ASN A 251 -18.26 16.15 -13.60
N THR A 252 -17.04 15.72 -13.30
CA THR A 252 -16.18 15.02 -14.27
C THR A 252 -16.79 13.69 -14.66
N LEU A 253 -17.24 12.89 -13.69
CA LEU A 253 -17.89 11.61 -13.94
C LEU A 253 -19.19 11.76 -14.73
N GLU A 254 -20.02 12.76 -14.43
CA GLU A 254 -21.22 13.05 -15.22
C GLU A 254 -20.90 13.41 -16.68
N ASN A 255 -19.78 14.10 -16.93
CA ASN A 255 -19.34 14.42 -18.29
C ASN A 255 -18.83 13.17 -19.02
N GLU A 256 -18.06 12.31 -18.34
CA GLU A 256 -17.60 11.03 -18.88
C GLU A 256 -18.75 10.07 -19.16
N GLU A 257 -19.74 9.99 -18.27
CA GLU A 257 -20.97 9.21 -18.45
C GLU A 257 -21.71 9.67 -19.70
N ARG A 258 -21.91 10.99 -19.88
CA ARG A 258 -22.50 11.53 -21.11
C ARG A 258 -21.68 11.21 -22.35
N GLU A 259 -20.35 11.29 -22.27
CA GLU A 259 -19.49 10.95 -23.40
C GLU A 259 -19.61 9.47 -23.78
N LEU A 260 -19.62 8.58 -22.79
CA LEU A 260 -19.81 7.14 -22.99
C LEU A 260 -21.19 6.85 -23.57
N ASP A 261 -22.26 7.45 -23.07
CA ASP A 261 -23.61 7.28 -23.63
C ASP A 261 -23.69 7.73 -25.09
N THR A 262 -22.99 8.81 -25.46
CA THR A 262 -22.91 9.22 -26.88
C THR A 262 -22.13 8.23 -27.73
N LYS A 263 -21.05 7.63 -27.20
CA LYS A 263 -20.28 6.60 -27.91
C LYS A 263 -21.08 5.31 -28.07
N ILE A 264 -21.79 4.88 -27.03
CA ILE A 264 -22.68 3.72 -27.05
C ILE A 264 -23.79 3.95 -28.08
N SER A 265 -24.42 5.12 -28.08
CA SER A 265 -25.47 5.45 -29.05
C SER A 265 -24.95 5.45 -30.49
N LYS A 266 -23.73 5.93 -30.72
CA LYS A 266 -23.07 5.86 -32.04
C LYS A 266 -22.77 4.42 -32.47
N GLN A 267 -22.22 3.62 -31.57
CA GLN A 267 -21.93 2.21 -31.82
C GLN A 267 -23.18 1.33 -31.98
N GLN A 268 -24.30 1.71 -31.38
CA GLN A 268 -25.59 1.04 -31.61
C GLN A 268 -26.23 1.45 -32.93
N ALA A 269 -25.98 2.68 -33.41
CA ALA A 269 -26.46 3.15 -34.71
C ALA A 269 -25.63 2.60 -35.89
N GLU A 270 -24.35 2.31 -35.64
CA GLU A 270 -23.49 1.57 -36.56
C GLU A 270 -23.56 0.07 -36.21
N GLU A 271 -24.44 -0.68 -36.87
CA GLU A 271 -24.33 -2.16 -36.95
C GLU A 271 -23.05 -2.53 -37.73
N ASN A 272 -21.88 -2.13 -37.23
CA ASN A 272 -20.61 -2.56 -37.77
C ASN A 272 -20.42 -4.01 -37.34
N GLU A 273 -20.51 -4.90 -38.32
CA GLU A 273 -19.91 -6.23 -38.30
C GLU A 273 -18.62 -6.16 -37.48
N LEU A 274 -18.59 -6.81 -36.31
CA LEU A 274 -17.44 -6.74 -35.42
C LEU A 274 -16.24 -7.30 -36.19
N VAL A 275 -15.39 -6.41 -36.71
CA VAL A 275 -14.16 -6.79 -37.39
C VAL A 275 -13.22 -7.29 -36.30
N ILE A 276 -13.23 -8.61 -36.07
CA ILE A 276 -12.41 -9.30 -35.07
C ILE A 276 -10.93 -8.96 -35.28
N ASP A 277 -10.53 -8.66 -36.51
CA ASP A 277 -9.17 -8.31 -36.89
C ASP A 277 -8.70 -6.96 -36.30
N ASP A 278 -9.61 -6.05 -35.93
CA ASP A 278 -9.23 -4.78 -35.28
C ASP A 278 -8.97 -4.93 -33.77
N ALA A 279 -9.33 -6.08 -33.18
CA ALA A 279 -9.00 -6.38 -31.78
C ALA A 279 -7.51 -6.76 -31.60
N VAL A 280 -6.86 -7.24 -32.65
CA VAL A 280 -5.44 -7.66 -32.64
C VAL A 280 -4.64 -6.74 -33.56
N ASN A 281 -4.23 -5.58 -33.04
CA ASN A 281 -3.43 -4.62 -33.80
C ASN A 281 -1.96 -4.69 -33.39
N ALA A 282 -1.06 -4.70 -34.37
CA ALA A 282 0.37 -4.68 -34.11
C ALA A 282 0.86 -3.26 -33.72
N PRO A 283 1.88 -3.11 -32.86
CA PRO A 283 2.33 -1.79 -32.36
C PRO A 283 2.87 -0.84 -33.43
N THR A 284 3.34 -1.35 -34.58
CA THR A 284 3.87 -0.52 -35.67
C THR A 284 3.33 -0.99 -37.03
N PRO A 285 3.31 -0.11 -38.06
CA PRO A 285 2.82 -0.46 -39.40
C PRO A 285 3.57 -1.62 -40.03
N LEU A 286 4.88 -1.72 -39.80
CA LEU A 286 5.71 -2.82 -40.29
C LEU A 286 5.38 -4.15 -39.59
N HIS A 287 5.16 -4.14 -38.27
CA HIS A 287 4.71 -5.35 -37.57
C HIS A 287 3.30 -5.76 -38.02
N LYS A 288 2.46 -4.81 -38.40
CA LYS A 288 1.14 -5.10 -38.98
C LYS A 288 1.25 -5.78 -40.35
N GLN A 289 2.17 -5.32 -41.20
CA GLN A 289 2.46 -5.97 -42.48
C GLN A 289 2.95 -7.41 -42.31
N ILE A 290 3.88 -7.64 -41.37
CA ILE A 290 4.38 -8.98 -41.04
C ILE A 290 3.24 -9.87 -40.53
N LEU A 291 2.44 -9.38 -39.57
CA LEU A 291 1.33 -10.12 -39.00
C LEU A 291 0.32 -10.54 -40.08
N ASN A 292 -0.05 -9.61 -40.97
CA ASN A 292 -0.98 -9.88 -42.05
C ASN A 292 -0.40 -10.90 -43.05
N ALA A 293 0.86 -10.77 -43.44
CA ALA A 293 1.50 -11.69 -44.38
C ALA A 293 1.59 -13.12 -43.81
N TYR A 294 1.97 -13.28 -42.54
CA TYR A 294 1.96 -14.58 -41.85
C TYR A 294 0.54 -15.16 -41.71
N SER A 295 -0.46 -14.31 -41.44
CA SER A 295 -1.85 -14.77 -41.39
C SER A 295 -2.38 -15.23 -42.76
N GLU A 296 -1.94 -14.57 -43.83
CA GLU A 296 -2.28 -14.95 -45.21
C GLU A 296 -1.61 -16.26 -45.60
N GLU A 297 -0.33 -16.46 -45.27
CA GLU A 297 0.37 -17.74 -45.49
C GLU A 297 -0.34 -18.91 -44.81
N ALA A 298 -0.67 -18.76 -43.52
CA ALA A 298 -1.39 -19.78 -42.77
C ALA A 298 -2.78 -20.06 -43.36
N ALA A 299 -3.50 -19.01 -43.79
CA ALA A 299 -4.80 -19.16 -44.43
C ALA A 299 -4.71 -19.90 -45.78
N LEU A 300 -3.64 -19.69 -46.57
CA LEU A 300 -3.41 -20.42 -47.82
C LEU A 300 -3.13 -21.90 -47.56
N GLU A 301 -2.33 -22.25 -46.54
CA GLU A 301 -2.09 -23.63 -46.14
C GLU A 301 -3.37 -24.36 -45.71
N ASP A 302 -4.18 -23.72 -44.86
CA ASP A 302 -5.47 -24.25 -44.44
C ASP A 302 -6.42 -24.41 -45.64
N THR A 303 -6.42 -23.45 -46.56
CA THR A 303 -7.23 -23.53 -47.77
C THR A 303 -6.84 -24.73 -48.63
N ILE A 304 -5.55 -25.01 -48.81
CA ILE A 304 -5.08 -26.22 -49.52
C ILE A 304 -5.58 -27.48 -48.81
N TYR A 305 -5.47 -27.54 -47.48
CA TYR A 305 -5.91 -28.67 -46.69
C TYR A 305 -7.41 -28.95 -46.89
N TYR A 306 -8.25 -27.92 -46.74
CA TYR A 306 -9.70 -28.06 -46.88
C TYR A 306 -10.14 -28.29 -48.32
N LEU A 307 -9.46 -27.74 -49.33
CA LEU A 307 -9.69 -28.07 -50.74
C LEU A 307 -9.36 -29.54 -51.02
N GLY A 308 -8.25 -30.04 -50.49
CA GLY A 308 -7.86 -31.46 -50.61
C GLY A 308 -8.90 -32.38 -49.95
N GLU A 309 -9.42 -31.97 -48.79
CA GLU A 309 -10.48 -32.70 -48.10
C GLU A 309 -11.81 -32.65 -48.84
N ALA A 310 -12.19 -31.50 -49.41
CA ALA A 310 -13.41 -31.36 -50.20
C ALA A 310 -13.38 -32.22 -51.47
N PHE A 311 -12.20 -32.32 -52.12
CA PHE A 311 -11.99 -33.21 -53.25
C PHE A 311 -12.09 -34.69 -52.84
N ARG A 312 -11.47 -35.10 -51.72
CA ARG A 312 -11.59 -36.47 -51.18
C ARG A 312 -13.02 -36.88 -50.85
N ARG A 313 -13.86 -35.93 -50.44
CA ARG A 313 -15.29 -36.13 -50.13
C ARG A 313 -16.19 -36.05 -51.35
N GLU A 314 -15.64 -35.98 -52.56
CA GLU A 314 -16.36 -35.86 -53.84
C GLU A 314 -17.30 -34.63 -53.91
N LYS A 315 -17.05 -33.61 -53.08
CA LYS A 315 -17.85 -32.37 -53.07
C LYS A 315 -17.37 -31.36 -54.11
N LEU A 316 -16.22 -31.59 -54.71
CA LEU A 316 -15.53 -30.66 -55.59
C LEU A 316 -15.00 -31.42 -56.81
N ASP A 317 -15.27 -30.91 -58.01
CA ASP A 317 -14.86 -31.55 -59.26
C ASP A 317 -13.36 -31.38 -59.51
N LEU A 318 -12.73 -32.33 -60.21
CA LEU A 318 -11.29 -32.33 -60.44
C LEU A 318 -10.80 -31.06 -61.14
N GLU A 319 -11.57 -30.55 -62.10
CA GLU A 319 -11.20 -29.36 -62.85
C GLU A 319 -11.27 -28.09 -61.96
N GLN A 320 -12.26 -28.01 -61.07
CA GLN A 320 -12.37 -26.94 -60.09
C GLN A 320 -11.26 -27.02 -59.05
N TYR A 321 -10.89 -28.21 -58.60
CA TYR A 321 -9.81 -28.44 -57.64
C TYR A 321 -8.46 -27.99 -58.21
N LEU A 322 -8.15 -28.44 -59.43
CA LEU A 322 -6.90 -28.09 -60.12
C LEU A 322 -6.80 -26.60 -60.42
N LYS A 323 -7.91 -25.92 -60.66
CA LYS A 323 -7.93 -24.47 -60.84
C LYS A 323 -7.55 -23.75 -59.54
N HIS A 324 -8.27 -24.01 -58.45
CA HIS A 324 -8.02 -23.35 -57.17
C HIS A 324 -6.61 -23.67 -56.60
N ILE A 325 -6.13 -24.90 -56.76
CA ILE A 325 -4.76 -25.25 -56.34
C ILE A 325 -3.69 -24.54 -57.16
N LYS A 326 -3.90 -24.36 -58.47
CA LYS A 326 -2.95 -23.60 -59.30
C LYS A 326 -2.91 -22.13 -58.89
N ASP A 327 -4.07 -21.54 -58.60
CA ASP A 327 -4.17 -20.15 -58.16
C ASP A 327 -3.48 -19.96 -56.81
N ILE A 328 -3.70 -20.85 -55.84
CA ILE A 328 -3.04 -20.78 -54.53
C ILE A 328 -1.52 -21.01 -54.65
N ASN A 329 -1.08 -22.02 -55.41
CA ASN A 329 0.35 -22.27 -55.61
C ASN A 329 1.07 -21.13 -56.35
N PHE A 330 0.34 -20.28 -57.06
CA PHE A 330 0.88 -19.06 -57.65
C PHE A 330 1.04 -17.93 -56.60
N ILE A 331 0.12 -17.85 -55.63
CA ILE A 331 0.12 -16.81 -54.59
C ILE A 331 1.13 -17.09 -53.47
N ILE A 332 1.29 -18.35 -53.04
CA ILE A 332 2.24 -18.74 -51.98
C ILE A 332 3.63 -18.10 -52.11
N PRO A 333 4.35 -18.22 -53.24
CA PRO A 333 5.69 -17.63 -53.36
C PRO A 333 5.69 -16.10 -53.27
N ILE A 334 4.59 -15.43 -53.64
CA ILE A 334 4.45 -13.97 -53.52
C ILE A 334 4.36 -13.56 -52.05
N VAL A 335 3.53 -14.27 -51.26
CA VAL A 335 3.38 -14.02 -49.83
C VAL A 335 4.68 -14.32 -49.07
N VAL A 336 5.35 -15.44 -49.39
CA VAL A 336 6.66 -15.78 -48.79
C VAL A 336 7.71 -14.70 -49.10
N GLN A 337 7.76 -14.19 -50.33
CA GLN A 337 8.67 -13.10 -50.69
C GLN A 337 8.35 -11.79 -49.94
N GLU A 338 7.08 -11.50 -49.70
CA GLU A 338 6.64 -10.35 -48.91
C GLU A 338 7.10 -10.48 -47.44
N ILE A 339 7.00 -11.68 -46.86
CA ILE A 339 7.49 -11.99 -45.50
C ILE A 339 9.00 -11.77 -45.40
N GLU A 340 9.79 -12.38 -46.29
CA GLU A 340 11.25 -12.24 -46.30
C GLU A 340 11.68 -10.78 -46.38
N LYS A 341 11.05 -10.01 -47.27
CA LYS A 341 11.32 -8.57 -47.43
C LYS A 341 10.97 -7.76 -46.19
N CYS A 342 9.86 -8.08 -45.52
CA CYS A 342 9.47 -7.41 -44.28
C CYS A 342 10.42 -7.71 -43.13
N GLU A 343 10.90 -8.96 -43.01
CA GLU A 343 11.90 -9.36 -42.02
C GLU A 343 13.26 -8.69 -42.26
N GLU A 344 13.71 -8.61 -43.52
CA GLU A 344 14.92 -7.85 -43.88
C GLU A 344 14.82 -6.38 -43.48
N ASN A 345 13.67 -5.75 -43.74
CA ASN A 345 13.41 -4.37 -43.35
C ASN A 345 13.45 -4.19 -41.83
N LEU A 346 12.83 -5.09 -41.07
CA LEU A 346 12.85 -5.06 -39.61
C LEU A 346 14.27 -5.20 -39.05
N ASN A 347 15.05 -6.13 -39.60
CA ASN A 347 16.45 -6.33 -39.23
C ASN A 347 17.30 -5.11 -39.56
N SER A 348 17.08 -4.46 -40.71
CA SER A 348 17.77 -3.23 -41.09
C SER A 348 17.46 -2.06 -40.15
N LEU A 349 16.21 -1.93 -39.71
CA LEU A 349 15.77 -0.91 -38.76
C LEU A 349 16.34 -1.16 -37.38
N SER A 350 16.37 -2.42 -36.93
CA SER A 350 17.00 -2.84 -35.68
C SER A 350 18.50 -2.52 -35.65
N HIS A 351 19.23 -2.82 -36.74
CA HIS A 351 20.64 -2.45 -36.88
C HIS A 351 20.86 -0.93 -36.88
N LYS A 352 20.04 -0.16 -37.60
CA LYS A 352 20.09 1.30 -37.59
C LYS A 352 19.82 1.87 -36.19
N ALA A 353 18.82 1.35 -35.48
CA ALA A 353 18.49 1.77 -34.12
C ALA A 353 19.63 1.47 -33.14
N LYS A 354 20.24 0.28 -33.22
CA LYS A 354 21.44 -0.07 -32.42
C LYS A 354 22.59 0.88 -32.67
N ASN A 355 22.90 1.19 -33.94
CA ASN A 355 23.96 2.12 -34.28
C ASN A 355 23.70 3.54 -33.75
N VAL A 356 22.44 4.00 -33.73
CA VAL A 356 22.06 5.30 -33.16
C VAL A 356 22.21 5.30 -31.64
N VAL A 357 21.74 4.24 -30.96
CA VAL A 357 21.90 4.11 -29.50
C VAL A 357 23.37 4.04 -29.13
N GLU A 358 24.18 3.29 -29.87
CA GLU A 358 25.62 3.18 -29.65
C GLU A 358 26.32 4.52 -29.91
N HIS A 359 25.94 5.25 -30.97
CA HIS A 359 26.45 6.59 -31.21
C HIS A 359 26.10 7.53 -30.06
N VAL A 360 24.86 7.54 -29.59
CA VAL A 360 24.38 8.38 -28.48
C VAL A 360 25.11 8.03 -27.17
N VAL A 361 25.20 6.75 -26.82
CA VAL A 361 25.95 6.26 -25.65
C VAL A 361 27.43 6.64 -25.72
N ASN A 362 28.02 6.67 -26.92
CA ASN A 362 29.42 7.07 -27.11
C ASN A 362 29.62 8.59 -27.17
N THR A 363 28.58 9.39 -27.48
CA THR A 363 28.66 10.86 -27.50
C THR A 363 28.22 11.52 -26.19
N LEU A 364 27.37 10.88 -25.38
CA LEU A 364 26.94 11.39 -24.07
C LEU A 364 28.12 11.67 -23.10
N PRO A 365 29.14 10.79 -22.98
CA PRO A 365 30.29 11.04 -22.10
C PRO A 365 31.18 12.19 -22.59
N LEU A 366 31.19 12.48 -23.90
CA LEU A 366 31.96 13.58 -24.49
C LEU A 366 31.26 14.94 -24.32
N TYR A 367 29.93 14.95 -24.19
CA TYR A 367 29.13 16.17 -24.04
C TYR A 367 28.91 16.58 -22.56
N ILE A 368 29.01 15.66 -21.60
CA ILE A 368 28.90 15.97 -20.16
C ILE A 368 30.17 16.68 -19.62
N ALA A 369 31.28 16.68 -20.38
CA ALA A 369 32.51 17.34 -19.98
C ALA A 369 32.49 18.88 -20.14
N ASP A 370 31.60 19.43 -20.97
CA ASP A 370 31.38 20.88 -21.10
C ASP A 370 30.03 21.23 -20.48
N GLU A 371 30.05 21.91 -19.31
CA GLU A 371 28.85 22.35 -18.60
C GLU A 371 27.98 23.27 -19.48
N MET A 372 26.83 22.76 -19.94
CA MET A 372 25.81 23.53 -20.68
C MET A 372 24.44 23.47 -19.98
N PRO A 373 23.63 24.53 -20.07
CA PRO A 373 22.36 24.65 -19.34
C PRO A 373 21.26 23.70 -19.86
N PHE A 374 20.38 23.30 -18.93
CA PHE A 374 19.30 22.30 -19.06
C PHE A 374 18.30 22.45 -20.24
N THR A 375 18.37 23.54 -21.02
CA THR A 375 17.47 23.78 -22.16
C THR A 375 17.79 22.91 -23.39
N ASP A 376 19.03 22.46 -23.56
CA ASP A 376 19.42 21.68 -24.75
C ASP A 376 19.12 20.17 -24.62
N LEU A 377 18.99 19.66 -23.41
CA LEU A 377 18.63 18.24 -23.19
C LEU A 377 17.19 17.97 -23.67
N SER A 378 16.29 18.94 -23.49
CA SER A 378 14.94 18.88 -24.04
C SER A 378 14.94 18.86 -25.56
N SER A 379 15.83 19.62 -26.20
CA SER A 379 15.98 19.66 -27.66
C SER A 379 16.53 18.34 -28.19
N LEU A 380 17.51 17.74 -27.49
CA LEU A 380 18.07 16.43 -27.81
C LEU A 380 17.05 15.30 -27.64
N MET A 381 16.27 15.33 -26.55
CA MET A 381 15.18 14.37 -26.30
C MET A 381 14.02 14.56 -27.29
N THR A 382 13.72 15.78 -27.69
CA THR A 382 12.72 16.08 -28.73
C THR A 382 13.21 15.58 -30.09
N SER A 383 14.49 15.76 -30.40
CA SER A 383 15.12 15.25 -31.63
C SER A 383 15.17 13.71 -31.64
N TYR A 384 15.42 13.08 -30.49
CA TYR A 384 15.33 11.62 -30.29
C TYR A 384 13.90 11.10 -30.49
N TYR A 385 12.89 11.80 -29.94
CA TYR A 385 11.48 11.48 -30.16
C TYR A 385 11.07 11.66 -31.63
N TYR A 386 11.52 12.73 -32.28
CA TYR A 386 11.27 12.97 -33.71
C TYR A 386 11.95 11.92 -34.61
N LEU A 387 13.16 11.46 -34.28
CA LEU A 387 13.87 10.43 -35.06
C LEU A 387 13.24 9.04 -34.93
N ILE A 388 12.70 8.69 -33.75
CA ILE A 388 12.01 7.42 -33.53
C ILE A 388 10.63 7.41 -34.20
N PHE A 389 9.90 8.53 -34.19
CA PHE A 389 8.51 8.56 -34.64
C PHE A 389 8.28 9.09 -36.08
N ASN A 390 9.20 9.87 -36.67
CA ASN A 390 9.01 10.46 -38.01
C ASN A 390 9.81 9.81 -39.16
N GLN A 391 10.51 8.69 -38.94
CA GLN A 391 11.13 7.93 -40.05
C GLN A 391 10.14 6.99 -40.77
N GLY A 392 8.87 6.95 -40.33
CA GLY A 392 7.76 6.30 -41.04
C GLY A 392 6.91 7.32 -41.79
N GLY A 393 7.48 7.98 -42.80
CA GLY A 393 6.75 8.94 -43.64
C GLY A 393 6.12 8.29 -44.87
N SER A 394 4.81 8.08 -44.85
CA SER A 394 3.98 8.28 -46.05
C SER A 394 2.63 8.86 -45.63
N SER A 395 2.38 10.05 -46.16
CA SER A 395 1.27 10.99 -45.96
C SER A 395 -0.09 10.41 -45.55
N GLU A 396 -0.59 10.86 -44.39
CA GLU A 396 -1.98 11.30 -44.31
C GLU A 396 -2.13 12.41 -43.25
N ARG A 397 -2.80 13.50 -43.62
CA ARG A 397 -3.06 14.66 -42.75
C ARG A 397 -4.18 14.30 -41.78
N GLN A 398 -3.91 14.31 -40.47
CA GLN A 398 -4.94 14.58 -39.46
C GLN A 398 -4.42 15.55 -38.39
N SER A 399 -5.31 16.49 -38.03
CA SER A 399 -5.10 17.67 -37.19
C SER A 399 -4.80 17.35 -35.71
N PRO A 400 -4.22 18.30 -34.95
CA PRO A 400 -3.70 18.04 -33.61
C PRO A 400 -4.81 18.16 -32.56
N ALA A 401 -5.02 17.11 -31.76
CA ALA A 401 -5.78 17.21 -30.52
C ALA A 401 -5.27 16.24 -29.46
N SER A 402 -5.12 16.79 -28.26
CA SER A 402 -4.86 16.17 -26.95
C SER A 402 -3.41 15.83 -26.59
N ASN A 403 -2.96 16.54 -25.56
CA ASN A 403 -1.64 16.53 -24.93
C ASN A 403 -1.30 15.18 -24.26
N PRO A 404 -0.01 14.83 -24.15
CA PRO A 404 0.43 13.69 -23.36
C PRO A 404 0.32 13.97 -21.86
N ILE A 405 -0.14 12.94 -21.16
CA ILE A 405 -0.23 12.77 -19.72
C ILE A 405 1.07 13.22 -19.04
N GLY A 406 0.96 14.23 -18.17
CA GLY A 406 2.05 14.72 -17.35
C GLY A 406 2.44 13.69 -16.29
N TYR A 407 3.68 13.21 -16.35
CA TYR A 407 4.30 12.53 -15.22
C TYR A 407 4.71 13.57 -14.17
N ILE A 408 4.05 13.51 -13.02
CA ILE A 408 4.40 14.26 -11.81
C ILE A 408 5.69 13.65 -11.26
N ILE A 409 6.81 14.36 -11.41
CA ILE A 409 8.03 14.12 -10.63
C ILE A 409 7.75 14.66 -9.22
N ILE A 410 7.63 13.77 -8.24
CA ILE A 410 7.56 14.15 -6.82
C ILE A 410 8.94 14.65 -6.41
N THR A 411 9.08 15.97 -6.29
CA THR A 411 10.22 16.61 -5.64
C THR A 411 10.08 16.48 -4.12
N SER A 412 11.09 15.90 -3.47
CA SER A 412 11.20 15.92 -2.01
C SER A 412 11.63 17.33 -1.54
N PRO A 413 11.02 17.93 -0.50
CA PRO A 413 11.40 19.27 -0.06
C PRO A 413 12.68 19.22 0.80
N GLY A 414 13.60 20.13 0.49
CA GLY A 414 14.88 20.28 1.16
C GLY A 414 14.77 20.67 2.64
N LYS A 415 15.79 20.27 3.40
CA LYS A 415 16.15 20.91 4.67
C LYS A 415 17.43 21.73 4.44
N THR A 416 17.29 23.04 4.43
CA THR A 416 18.37 23.98 4.75
C THR A 416 18.25 24.34 6.23
N GLY A 417 19.39 24.39 6.91
CA GLY A 417 19.51 24.75 8.32
C GLY A 417 20.95 24.57 8.77
N GLN A 418 21.78 25.57 8.44
CA GLN A 418 23.11 25.80 9.00
C GLN A 418 23.06 25.81 10.53
N ASP A 419 24.10 25.29 11.18
CA ASP A 419 24.84 26.03 12.21
C ASP A 419 26.24 25.44 12.42
N ASN A 420 27.17 26.34 12.72
CA ASN A 420 28.63 26.22 12.66
C ASN A 420 29.29 25.55 13.88
N ALA A 421 30.54 25.10 13.64
CA ALA A 421 31.78 25.43 14.39
C ALA A 421 32.57 24.27 15.02
N GLY A 422 33.89 24.31 14.79
CA GLY A 422 34.98 23.66 15.54
C GLY A 422 35.49 22.36 14.89
N GLU A 423 36.48 22.37 13.99
CA GLU A 423 37.93 22.52 14.27
C GLU A 423 38.44 21.45 15.25
N ASP A 424 39.07 20.38 14.73
CA ASP A 424 40.46 20.09 15.12
C ASP A 424 41.15 19.12 14.13
N VAL A 425 42.43 19.41 13.93
CA VAL A 425 43.41 18.77 13.06
C VAL A 425 44.11 17.68 13.86
N THR A 426 44.44 16.54 13.26
CA THR A 426 45.79 15.93 13.40
C THR A 426 46.00 14.74 12.47
N ASP A 427 47.13 14.82 11.78
CA ASP A 427 47.85 13.78 11.05
C ASP A 427 48.03 12.48 11.83
N THR A 428 48.11 11.32 11.16
CA THR A 428 49.39 10.60 10.97
C THR A 428 49.29 9.27 10.20
N LYS A 429 50.16 9.18 9.18
CA LYS A 429 51.03 8.05 8.76
C LYS A 429 50.44 6.67 8.40
N THR A 430 50.57 6.37 7.11
CA THR A 430 51.52 5.40 6.54
C THR A 430 51.78 4.09 7.32
N SER A 431 51.40 2.95 6.73
CA SER A 431 52.38 1.93 6.33
C SER A 431 51.75 0.82 5.49
N ARG A 432 52.53 0.44 4.49
CA ARG A 432 52.34 -0.59 3.48
C ARG A 432 53.38 -1.66 3.82
N THR A 433 52.98 -2.92 3.93
CA THR A 433 53.89 -4.04 3.66
C THR A 433 53.11 -5.30 3.31
N ASP A 434 53.39 -5.79 2.11
CA ASP A 434 53.12 -7.13 1.62
C ASP A 434 53.82 -8.19 2.49
N VAL A 435 53.15 -9.34 2.69
CA VAL A 435 53.66 -10.71 2.44
C VAL A 435 52.46 -11.60 2.09
#